data_AF-A0A1A0WC26-F1
#
_entry.id   AF-A0A1A0WC26-F1
#
_cell.length_a   1.000
_cell.length_b   1.000
_cell.length_c   1.000
_cell.angle_alpha   90.00
_cell.angle_beta   90.00
_cell.angle_gamma   90.00
#
_symmetry.space_group_name_H-M   'P 1'
#
loop_
_entity.id
_entity.type
_entity.pdbx_description
1 polymer ?
#
loop_
_entity_poly.entity_id
_entity_poly.type
_entity_poly.pdbx_seq_one_letter_code
_entity_poly.pdbx_strand_id
1 'polypeptide(L)'
;MNVGAAVIATRDQLAAELREAGRPLSTMQLAARCGIPWHTVRLVDASCSWAQAFAEHRYGAVLECRGRVHTVAVPPLPGLIHPLLVDLEVAGIITRVTGPGIDKQLEDAFVRQANHAWVSWRYCGPRSDPEFDAVVAGF
;
A
#
# COMPACT_ATOMS: atom_id res chain seq x y z
N MET A 1 -15.32 -19.55 -8.17
CA MET A 1 -15.33 -18.36 -7.27
C MET A 1 -16.01 -17.23 -8.03
N ASN A 2 -17.06 -16.62 -7.49
CA ASN A 2 -17.76 -15.53 -8.17
C ASN A 2 -16.90 -14.25 -8.04
N VAL A 3 -16.35 -13.76 -9.15
CA VAL A 3 -15.43 -12.61 -9.21
C VAL A 3 -16.06 -11.37 -8.55
N GLY A 4 -17.38 -11.17 -8.73
CA GLY A 4 -18.08 -10.04 -8.10
C GLY A 4 -18.10 -10.09 -6.58
N ALA A 5 -18.26 -11.29 -6.00
CA ALA A 5 -18.26 -11.46 -4.54
C ALA A 5 -16.87 -11.20 -3.93
N ALA A 6 -15.80 -11.63 -4.62
CA ALA A 6 -14.43 -11.38 -4.19
C ALA A 6 -14.05 -9.89 -4.23
N VAL A 7 -14.54 -9.17 -5.25
CA VAL A 7 -14.37 -7.71 -5.36
C VAL A 7 -15.06 -6.98 -4.21
N ILE A 8 -16.32 -7.32 -3.92
CA ILE A 8 -17.06 -6.71 -2.80
C ILE A 8 -16.38 -7.00 -1.46
N ALA A 9 -16.00 -8.26 -1.21
CA ALA A 9 -15.33 -8.63 0.03
C ALA A 9 -14.00 -7.88 0.22
N THR A 10 -13.21 -7.73 -0.86
CA THR A 10 -11.95 -6.97 -0.81
C THR A 10 -12.23 -5.49 -0.52
N ARG A 11 -13.26 -4.91 -1.14
CA ARG A 11 -13.65 -3.52 -0.93
C ARG A 11 -14.07 -3.26 0.52
N ASP A 12 -14.90 -4.12 1.08
CA ASP A 12 -15.39 -3.98 2.46
C ASP A 12 -14.26 -4.19 3.48
N GLN A 13 -13.32 -5.10 3.19
CA GLN A 13 -12.09 -5.27 3.98
C GLN A 13 -11.20 -4.03 3.94
N LEU A 14 -10.99 -3.41 2.75
CA LEU A 14 -10.20 -2.18 2.63
C LEU A 14 -10.80 -1.05 3.48
N ALA A 15 -12.13 -0.91 3.49
CA ALA A 15 -12.82 0.06 4.35
C ALA A 15 -12.71 -0.28 5.84
N ALA A 16 -12.70 -1.56 6.21
CA ALA A 16 -12.47 -2.00 7.59
C ALA A 16 -11.05 -1.69 8.07
N GLU A 17 -10.03 -1.99 7.25
CA GLU A 17 -8.62 -1.71 7.54
C GLU A 17 -8.35 -0.23 7.80
N LEU A 18 -9.00 0.66 7.05
CA LEU A 18 -8.87 2.10 7.26
C LEU A 18 -9.48 2.56 8.60
N ARG A 19 -10.59 1.96 9.01
CA ARG A 19 -11.22 2.24 10.32
C ARG A 19 -10.36 1.70 11.46
N GLU A 20 -9.87 0.47 11.34
CA GLU A 20 -9.04 -0.16 12.37
C GLU A 20 -7.68 0.53 12.54
N ALA A 21 -7.07 0.99 11.44
CA ALA A 21 -5.77 1.63 11.49
C ALA A 21 -5.78 2.98 12.23
N GLY A 22 -6.93 3.65 12.32
CA GLY A 22 -7.06 4.95 13.00
C GLY A 22 -6.13 6.05 12.45
N ARG A 23 -5.63 5.89 11.22
CA ARG A 23 -4.68 6.82 10.56
C ARG A 23 -4.75 6.69 9.04
N PRO A 24 -4.37 7.74 8.28
CA PRO A 24 -4.33 7.66 6.83
C PRO A 24 -3.32 6.61 6.31
N LEU A 25 -3.77 5.71 5.44
CA LEU A 25 -2.95 4.68 4.80
C LEU A 25 -2.75 4.96 3.31
N SER A 26 -1.57 4.65 2.78
CA SER A 26 -1.30 4.71 1.33
C SER A 26 -1.86 3.49 0.61
N THR A 27 -2.01 3.59 -0.72
CA THR A 27 -2.40 2.45 -1.56
C THR A 27 -1.48 1.24 -1.32
N MET A 28 -0.16 1.42 -1.20
CA MET A 28 0.74 0.27 -0.95
C MET A 28 0.48 -0.40 0.41
N GLN A 29 0.21 0.38 1.45
CA GLN A 29 -0.12 -0.16 2.77
C GLN A 29 -1.44 -0.93 2.74
N LEU A 30 -2.43 -0.40 2.01
CA LEU A 30 -3.73 -1.05 1.83
C LEU A 30 -3.61 -2.33 1.00
N ALA A 31 -2.71 -2.38 0.01
CA ALA A 31 -2.44 -3.60 -0.74
C ALA A 31 -1.85 -4.71 0.14
N ALA A 32 -1.01 -4.36 1.11
CA ALA A 32 -0.44 -5.33 2.06
C ALA A 32 -1.49 -5.92 3.03
N ARG A 33 -2.61 -5.22 3.21
CA ARG A 33 -3.68 -5.55 4.15
C ARG A 33 -4.93 -6.08 3.48
N CYS A 34 -5.00 -6.10 2.15
CA CYS A 34 -6.18 -6.55 1.43
C CYS A 34 -6.24 -8.08 1.34
N GLY A 35 -7.41 -8.64 1.10
CA GLY A 35 -7.64 -10.08 0.96
C GLY A 35 -7.15 -10.68 -0.36
N ILE A 36 -6.43 -9.92 -1.19
CA ILE A 36 -5.88 -10.42 -2.45
C ILE A 36 -4.55 -11.15 -2.17
N PRO A 37 -4.32 -12.34 -2.76
CA PRO A 37 -3.10 -13.10 -2.54
C PRO A 37 -1.83 -12.32 -2.85
N TRP A 38 -0.83 -12.50 -1.98
CA TRP A 38 0.53 -12.04 -2.22
C TRP A 38 1.17 -12.85 -3.33
N HIS A 39 2.20 -12.28 -3.97
CA HIS A 39 2.95 -12.95 -5.03
C HIS A 39 4.45 -12.92 -4.75
N THR A 40 5.17 -13.86 -5.34
CA THR A 40 6.62 -13.95 -5.21
C THR A 40 7.32 -13.31 -6.41
N VAL A 41 8.31 -12.47 -6.14
CA VAL A 41 9.19 -11.88 -7.15
C VAL A 41 10.58 -12.47 -6.98
N ARG A 42 11.18 -12.91 -8.09
CA ARG A 42 12.57 -13.36 -8.12
C ARG A 42 13.46 -12.20 -8.53
N LEU A 43 14.34 -11.79 -7.63
CA LEU A 43 15.35 -10.76 -7.85
C LEU A 43 16.65 -11.45 -8.24
N VAL A 44 17.24 -11.07 -9.37
CA VAL A 44 18.49 -11.63 -9.89
C VAL A 44 19.53 -10.52 -9.98
N ASP A 45 20.77 -10.85 -9.64
CA ASP A 45 21.90 -9.92 -9.57
C ASP A 45 21.69 -8.75 -8.59
N ALA A 46 20.97 -9.00 -7.48
CA ALA A 46 20.73 -8.02 -6.43
C ALA A 46 21.57 -8.32 -5.18
N SER A 47 22.07 -7.28 -4.52
CA SER A 47 22.69 -7.43 -3.19
C SER A 47 21.63 -7.76 -2.14
N CYS A 48 22.03 -8.41 -1.04
CA CYS A 48 21.11 -8.73 0.06
C CYS A 48 20.48 -7.48 0.67
N SER A 49 21.25 -6.41 0.85
CA SER A 49 20.75 -5.13 1.38
C SER A 49 19.71 -4.50 0.46
N TRP A 50 19.91 -4.60 -0.86
CA TRP A 50 18.95 -4.11 -1.83
C TRP A 50 17.66 -4.93 -1.81
N ALA A 51 17.75 -6.25 -1.76
CA ALA A 51 16.58 -7.12 -1.69
C ALA A 51 15.76 -6.88 -0.42
N GLN A 52 16.42 -6.61 0.71
CA GLN A 52 15.78 -6.25 1.97
C GLN A 52 15.06 -4.89 1.87
N ALA A 53 15.74 -3.85 1.37
CA ALA A 53 15.14 -2.54 1.17
C ALA A 53 13.94 -2.58 0.19
N PHE A 54 14.05 -3.39 -0.86
CA PHE A 54 12.94 -3.65 -1.79
C PHE A 54 11.74 -4.30 -1.10
N ALA A 55 11.97 -5.35 -0.30
CA ALA A 55 10.91 -6.02 0.43
C ALA A 55 10.21 -5.03 1.38
N GLU A 56 10.97 -4.32 2.22
CA GLU A 56 10.44 -3.35 3.18
C GLU A 56 9.65 -2.23 2.50
N HIS A 57 10.18 -1.66 1.42
CA HIS A 57 9.49 -0.62 0.65
C HIS A 57 8.14 -1.09 0.11
N ARG A 58 8.06 -2.37 -0.30
CA ARG A 58 6.83 -2.98 -0.79
C ARG A 58 5.92 -3.50 0.31
N TYR A 59 6.25 -3.33 1.59
CA TYR A 59 5.57 -3.97 2.72
C TYR A 59 5.57 -5.51 2.59
N GLY A 60 6.62 -6.05 1.98
CA GLY A 60 6.86 -7.46 1.73
C GLY A 60 7.90 -8.08 2.66
N ALA A 61 8.36 -9.28 2.30
CA ALA A 61 9.40 -10.01 3.04
C ALA A 61 10.30 -10.83 2.11
N VAL A 62 11.59 -10.89 2.41
CA VAL A 62 12.53 -11.81 1.74
C VAL A 62 12.27 -13.24 2.25
N LEU A 63 11.95 -14.15 1.34
CA LEU A 63 11.71 -15.57 1.65
C LEU A 63 12.98 -16.41 1.52
N GLU A 64 13.76 -16.17 0.48
CA GLU A 64 15.00 -16.90 0.22
C GLU A 64 16.11 -15.94 -0.21
N CYS A 65 17.31 -16.17 0.32
CA CYS A 65 18.53 -15.46 -0.03
C CYS A 65 19.59 -16.47 -0.48
N ARG A 66 20.01 -16.40 -1.75
CA ARG A 66 21.03 -17.28 -2.35
C ARG A 66 22.10 -16.44 -3.04
N GLY A 67 22.80 -15.62 -2.25
CA GLY A 67 23.85 -14.71 -2.74
C GLY A 67 23.26 -13.56 -3.57
N ARG A 68 23.37 -13.64 -4.90
CA ARG A 68 22.84 -12.62 -5.81
C ARG A 68 21.43 -12.89 -6.32
N VAL A 69 20.80 -13.97 -5.85
CA VAL A 69 19.42 -14.32 -6.22
C VAL A 69 18.57 -14.38 -4.96
N HIS A 70 17.46 -13.65 -4.97
CA HIS A 70 16.53 -13.54 -3.85
C HIS A 70 15.10 -13.83 -4.30
N THR A 71 14.33 -14.47 -3.43
CA THR A 71 12.87 -14.59 -3.61
C THR A 71 12.20 -13.72 -2.57
N VAL A 72 11.34 -12.81 -3.00
CA VAL A 72 10.63 -11.87 -2.13
C VAL A 72 9.14 -12.07 -2.28
N ALA A 73 8.43 -12.23 -1.17
CA ALA A 73 6.97 -12.13 -1.15
C ALA A 73 6.59 -10.65 -1.08
N VAL A 74 5.76 -10.19 -2.00
CA VAL A 74 5.24 -8.82 -2.00
C VAL A 74 3.72 -8.83 -2.07
N PRO A 75 3.07 -7.82 -1.46
CA PRO A 75 1.65 -7.55 -1.66
C PRO A 75 1.28 -7.43 -3.14
N PRO A 76 -0.01 -7.63 -3.49
CA PRO A 76 -0.53 -7.33 -4.81
C PRO A 76 -0.15 -5.92 -5.28
N LEU A 77 -0.03 -5.75 -6.59
CA LEU A 77 0.30 -4.45 -7.16
C LEU A 77 -0.78 -3.41 -6.82
N PRO A 78 -0.41 -2.16 -6.52
CA PRO A 78 -1.36 -1.07 -6.25
C PRO A 78 -2.45 -0.92 -7.32
N GLY A 79 -2.13 -1.19 -8.59
CA GLY A 79 -3.09 -1.14 -9.70
C GLY A 79 -4.27 -2.12 -9.58
N LEU A 80 -4.15 -3.18 -8.77
CA LEU A 80 -5.25 -4.13 -8.54
C LEU A 80 -6.25 -3.62 -7.51
N ILE A 81 -5.82 -2.79 -6.56
CA ILE A 81 -6.70 -2.25 -5.52
C ILE A 81 -7.14 -0.81 -5.79
N HIS A 82 -6.38 -0.06 -6.60
CA HIS A 82 -6.68 1.35 -6.85
C HIS A 82 -8.10 1.58 -7.39
N PRO A 83 -8.64 0.79 -8.34
CA PRO A 83 -10.03 0.93 -8.76
C PRO A 83 -11.03 0.76 -7.61
N LEU A 84 -10.78 -0.16 -6.67
CA LEU A 84 -11.64 -0.39 -5.51
C LEU A 84 -11.64 0.81 -4.55
N LEU A 85 -10.47 1.46 -4.39
CA LEU A 85 -10.35 2.67 -3.59
C LEU A 85 -11.09 3.85 -4.24
N VAL A 86 -11.04 3.95 -5.57
CA VAL A 86 -11.82 4.94 -6.33
C VAL A 86 -13.32 4.71 -6.12
N ASP A 87 -13.79 3.46 -6.20
CA ASP A 87 -15.20 3.13 -5.96
C ASP A 87 -15.64 3.48 -4.53
N LEU A 88 -14.81 3.20 -3.52
CA LEU A 88 -15.05 3.58 -2.13
C LEU A 88 -15.10 5.10 -1.92
N GLU A 89 -14.24 5.84 -2.61
CA GLU A 89 -14.20 7.31 -2.55
C GLU A 89 -15.45 7.92 -3.20
N VAL A 90 -15.84 7.41 -4.37
CA VAL A 90 -17.09 7.82 -5.05
C VAL A 90 -18.32 7.50 -4.20
N ALA A 91 -18.31 6.37 -3.48
CA ALA A 91 -19.37 5.99 -2.56
C ALA A 91 -19.36 6.81 -1.25
N GLY A 92 -18.38 7.70 -1.04
CA GLY A 92 -18.25 8.52 0.16
C GLY A 92 -17.89 7.72 1.41
N ILE A 93 -17.35 6.50 1.26
CA ILE A 93 -16.98 5.62 2.39
C ILE A 93 -15.57 5.94 2.88
N ILE A 94 -14.71 6.44 2.00
CA ILE A 94 -13.34 6.85 2.34
C ILE A 94 -13.11 8.25 1.80
N THR A 95 -12.15 8.95 2.37
CA THR A 95 -11.69 10.24 1.85
C THR A 95 -10.21 10.18 1.54
N ARG A 96 -9.85 10.74 0.40
CA ARG A 96 -8.46 10.91 0.00
C ARG A 96 -7.89 12.15 0.67
N VAL A 97 -6.74 11.99 1.32
CA VAL A 97 -6.00 13.06 1.99
C VAL A 97 -4.58 13.13 1.44
N THR A 98 -4.03 14.33 1.37
CA THR A 98 -2.62 14.54 1.08
C THR A 98 -1.81 14.00 2.25
N GLY A 99 -1.03 12.95 2.04
CA GLY A 99 0.02 12.59 2.99
C GLY A 99 1.30 13.39 2.70
N PRO A 100 2.22 13.51 3.67
CA PRO A 100 3.59 13.76 3.29
C PRO A 100 3.95 12.70 2.25
N GLY A 101 4.45 13.15 1.10
CA GLY A 101 5.15 12.25 0.20
C GLY A 101 6.21 11.49 1.00
N ILE A 102 6.68 10.35 0.50
CA ILE A 102 7.88 9.71 1.08
C ILE A 102 8.86 10.82 1.43
N ASP A 103 9.16 10.96 2.72
CA ASP A 103 9.89 12.10 3.25
C ASP A 103 11.02 12.43 2.28
N LYS A 104 11.19 13.73 1.97
CA LYS A 104 12.38 14.21 1.25
C LYS A 104 13.70 13.78 1.93
N GLN A 105 13.64 13.19 3.13
CA GLN A 105 14.77 12.63 3.86
C GLN A 105 15.14 11.18 3.51
N LEU A 106 14.37 10.45 2.72
CA LEU A 106 14.87 9.21 2.09
C LEU A 106 15.45 9.56 0.71
N GLU A 107 16.54 10.32 0.72
CA GLU A 107 17.34 10.63 -0.47
C GLU A 107 18.15 9.42 -1.00
N ASP A 108 17.72 8.18 -0.74
CA ASP A 108 18.35 7.05 -1.40
C ASP A 108 17.95 7.05 -2.87
N ALA A 109 18.96 6.91 -3.75
CA ALA A 109 18.78 6.73 -5.19
C ALA A 109 17.77 5.61 -5.53
N PHE A 110 17.62 4.64 -4.60
CA PHE A 110 16.58 3.61 -4.58
C PHE A 110 15.15 4.17 -4.74
N VAL A 111 14.76 5.18 -3.96
CA VAL A 111 13.39 5.75 -3.99
C VAL A 111 13.18 6.54 -5.27
N ARG A 112 14.19 7.29 -5.74
CA ARG A 112 14.08 8.09 -6.99
C ARG A 112 13.91 7.19 -8.22
N GLN A 113 14.69 6.12 -8.33
CA GLN A 113 14.63 5.22 -9.48
C GLN A 113 13.35 4.38 -9.50
N ALA A 114 12.78 4.07 -8.33
CA ALA A 114 11.52 3.35 -8.21
C ALA A 114 10.26 4.25 -8.34
N ASN A 115 10.35 5.56 -8.03
CA ASN A 115 9.18 6.42 -7.81
C ASN A 115 9.26 7.79 -8.51
N HIS A 116 9.63 7.85 -9.79
CA HIS A 116 9.99 9.10 -10.48
C HIS A 116 8.89 10.19 -10.61
N ALA A 117 7.70 9.96 -10.09
CA ALA A 117 6.74 10.99 -9.70
C ALA A 117 5.80 10.32 -8.68
N TRP A 118 5.27 11.06 -7.71
CA TRP A 118 3.83 11.06 -7.33
C TRP A 118 3.62 11.73 -5.98
N VAL A 119 2.55 12.52 -5.91
CA VAL A 119 1.84 12.76 -4.66
C VAL A 119 1.29 11.41 -4.21
N SER A 120 1.82 10.83 -3.15
CA SER A 120 1.30 9.58 -2.59
C SER A 120 0.04 9.90 -1.79
N TRP A 121 -1.10 9.88 -2.47
CA TRP A 121 -2.40 9.97 -1.84
C TRP A 121 -2.52 8.92 -0.72
N ARG A 122 -3.08 9.35 0.39
CA ARG A 122 -3.50 8.46 1.47
C ARG A 122 -5.00 8.51 1.61
N TYR A 123 -5.54 7.52 2.28
CA TYR A 123 -6.95 7.33 2.47
C TYR A 123 -7.23 7.14 3.95
N CYS A 124 -8.35 7.66 4.43
CA CYS A 124 -8.90 7.41 5.76
C CYS A 124 -10.42 7.26 5.65
N GLY A 125 -11.11 7.15 6.79
CA GLY A 125 -12.56 7.16 6.86
C GLY A 125 -13.19 8.39 6.20
N PRO A 126 -14.53 8.42 6.09
CA PRO A 126 -15.22 9.52 5.43
C PRO A 126 -15.07 10.83 6.20
N ARG A 127 -15.06 11.96 5.49
CA ARG A 127 -14.97 13.30 6.09
C ARG A 127 -16.10 13.65 7.07
N SER A 128 -17.22 12.92 6.98
CA SER A 128 -18.34 13.07 7.91
C SER A 128 -18.06 12.50 9.32
N ASP A 129 -17.01 11.68 9.48
CA ASP A 129 -16.69 11.09 10.78
C ASP A 129 -16.22 12.17 11.77
N PRO A 130 -16.73 12.19 13.02
CA PRO A 130 -16.33 13.18 14.02
C PRO A 130 -14.83 13.19 14.33
N GLU A 131 -14.16 12.05 14.15
CA GLU A 131 -12.73 11.87 14.42
C GLU A 131 -11.85 12.26 13.23
N PHE A 132 -12.44 12.55 12.05
CA PHE A 132 -11.70 12.75 10.80
C PHE A 132 -10.60 13.81 10.93
N ASP A 133 -10.94 15.00 11.42
CA ASP A 133 -9.98 16.10 11.54
C ASP A 133 -8.84 15.76 12.52
N ALA A 134 -9.14 15.02 13.59
CA ALA A 134 -8.13 14.57 14.56
C ALA A 134 -7.18 13.53 13.94
N VAL A 135 -7.72 12.57 13.18
CA VAL A 135 -6.98 11.54 12.45
C VAL A 135 -6.06 12.16 11.39
N VAL A 136 -6.54 13.17 10.67
CA VAL A 136 -5.76 13.86 9.62
C VAL A 136 -4.73 14.82 10.22
N ALA A 137 -5.04 15.54 11.29
CA ALA A 137 -4.11 16.49 11.92
C ALA A 137 -2.97 15.78 12.69
N GLY A 138 -3.19 14.55 13.14
CA GLY A 138 -2.18 13.73 13.81
C GLY A 138 -1.17 13.06 12.87
N PHE A 139 -1.27 13.31 11.56
CA PHE A 139 -0.51 12.63 10.51
C PHE A 139 0.14 13.64 9.54
#